data_AF-A0A1F9HTT2-F1
#
_entry.id   AF-A0A1F9HTT2-F1
#
_cell.length_a   1.000
_cell.length_b   1.000
_cell.length_c   1.000
_cell.angle_alpha   90.00
_cell.angle_beta   90.00
_cell.angle_gamma   90.00
#
_symmetry.space_group_name_H-M   'P 1'
#
loop_
_entity.id
_entity.type
_entity.pdbx_description
1 polymer ?
#
loop_
_entity_poly.entity_id
_entity_poly.type
_entity_poly.pdbx_seq_one_letter_code
_entity_poly.pdbx_strand_id
1 'polypeptide(L)'
;MQHPKHIPHKERDSRINSAVTAIKALVGLDLIPKHKKNLISSCIWKITEADGKHNTRYRSYRSLRAAKKELRHEHVFERKKLVEEILKNPDNIDKITKKAIACLVTKNEHKKLSEVSHKNPKLVGWERYDKAHIKICDLKKPKDYK
;
A
#
# COMPACT_ATOMS: atom_id res chain seq x y z
N MET A 1 -10.06 -23.32 10.02
CA MET A 1 -9.43 -23.11 8.71
C MET A 1 -8.13 -22.35 8.94
N GLN A 2 -6.97 -22.91 8.61
CA GLN A 2 -5.67 -22.28 8.92
C GLN A 2 -5.41 -21.15 7.92
N HIS A 3 -5.22 -19.92 8.41
CA HIS A 3 -4.89 -18.79 7.54
C HIS A 3 -3.44 -18.91 7.07
N PRO A 4 -3.12 -18.53 5.81
CA PRO A 4 -1.74 -18.48 5.36
C PRO A 4 -0.96 -17.51 6.27
N LYS A 5 0.20 -17.93 6.76
CA LYS A 5 1.07 -17.08 7.59
C LYS A 5 1.86 -16.14 6.68
N HIS A 6 1.91 -14.85 7.05
CA HIS A 6 2.82 -13.91 6.37
C HIS A 6 4.25 -14.23 6.78
N ILE A 7 5.10 -14.49 5.78
CA ILE A 7 6.54 -14.69 5.96
C ILE A 7 7.22 -13.54 5.21
N PRO A 8 7.84 -12.58 5.92
CA PRO A 8 8.60 -11.52 5.30
C PRO A 8 9.68 -12.04 4.35
N HIS A 9 9.95 -11.32 3.26
CA HIS A 9 11.08 -11.64 2.38
C HIS A 9 12.40 -11.40 3.13
N LYS A 10 13.43 -12.23 2.89
CA LYS A 10 14.75 -12.10 3.54
C LYS A 10 15.39 -10.72 3.36
N GLU A 11 15.14 -10.09 2.21
CA GLU A 11 15.62 -8.75 1.85
C GLU A 11 14.54 -7.67 1.99
N ARG A 12 13.48 -7.91 2.76
CA ARG A 12 12.38 -6.94 2.91
C ARG A 12 12.90 -5.56 3.28
N ASP A 13 13.73 -5.50 4.32
CA ASP A 13 14.16 -4.22 4.89
C ASP A 13 15.16 -3.51 3.96
N SER A 14 16.07 -4.24 3.31
CA SER A 14 16.98 -3.66 2.30
C SER A 14 16.22 -3.14 1.08
N ARG A 15 15.18 -3.85 0.62
CA ARG A 15 14.29 -3.40 -0.48
C ARG A 15 13.52 -2.13 -0.12
N ILE A 16 12.97 -2.05 1.09
CA ILE A 16 12.29 -0.84 1.58
C ILE A 16 13.28 0.32 1.67
N ASN A 17 14.43 0.11 2.32
CA ASN A 17 15.45 1.14 2.51
C ASN A 17 15.97 1.66 1.17
N SER A 18 16.23 0.79 0.20
CA SER A 18 16.63 1.17 -1.16
C SER A 18 15.59 2.10 -1.82
N ALA A 19 14.31 1.76 -1.73
CA ALA A 19 13.24 2.58 -2.30
C ALA A 19 13.09 3.93 -1.57
N VAL A 20 13.23 3.96 -0.23
CA VAL A 20 13.20 5.21 0.55
C VAL A 20 14.39 6.11 0.22
N THR A 21 15.59 5.56 0.09
CA THR A 21 16.80 6.29 -0.35
C THR A 21 16.58 6.90 -1.74
N ALA A 22 16.01 6.15 -2.68
CA ALA A 22 15.67 6.67 -4.00
C ALA A 22 14.67 7.83 -3.93
N ILE A 23 13.63 7.75 -3.09
CA ILE A 23 12.68 8.86 -2.90
C ILE A 23 13.40 10.11 -2.40
N LYS A 24 14.27 9.98 -1.38
CA LYS A 24 15.03 11.11 -0.82
C LYS A 24 15.88 11.80 -1.89
N ALA A 25 16.58 11.03 -2.72
CA ALA A 25 17.35 11.57 -3.84
C ALA A 25 16.43 12.27 -4.88
N LEU A 26 15.35 11.61 -5.31
CA LEU A 26 14.43 12.12 -6.34
C LEU A 26 13.76 13.44 -5.98
N VAL A 27 13.50 13.68 -4.69
CA VAL A 27 12.91 14.93 -4.21
C VAL A 27 13.83 16.12 -4.49
N GLY A 28 15.14 15.96 -4.24
CA GLY A 28 16.16 17.00 -4.41
C GLY A 28 16.64 17.23 -5.86
N LEU A 29 16.39 16.29 -6.78
CA LEU A 29 16.77 16.44 -8.18
C LEU A 29 15.85 17.42 -8.91
N ASP A 30 16.42 18.27 -9.78
CA ASP A 30 15.61 19.07 -10.70
C ASP A 30 15.14 18.21 -11.89
N LEU A 31 13.87 17.84 -11.86
CA LEU A 31 13.24 16.97 -12.84
C LEU A 31 11.88 17.54 -13.19
N ILE A 32 11.44 17.31 -14.44
CA ILE A 32 10.08 17.61 -14.86
C ILE A 32 9.08 17.03 -13.83
N PRO A 33 8.13 17.82 -13.29
CA PRO A 33 7.29 17.40 -12.18
C PRO A 33 6.54 16.08 -12.40
N LYS A 34 6.12 15.82 -13.64
CA LYS A 34 5.46 14.56 -14.03
C LYS A 34 6.40 13.36 -13.88
N HIS A 35 7.65 13.49 -14.29
CA HIS A 35 8.66 12.42 -14.16
C HIS A 35 8.99 12.17 -12.69
N LYS A 36 9.22 13.23 -11.91
CA LYS A 36 9.47 13.13 -10.46
C LYS A 36 8.34 12.38 -9.75
N LYS A 37 7.08 12.75 -10.01
CA LYS A 37 5.90 12.07 -9.45
C LYS A 37 5.83 10.58 -9.84
N ASN A 38 6.11 10.24 -11.09
CA ASN A 38 6.08 8.85 -11.57
C ASN A 38 7.18 7.99 -10.95
N LEU A 39 8.39 8.53 -10.80
CA LEU A 39 9.52 7.85 -10.17
C LEU A 39 9.25 7.60 -8.69
N ILE A 40 8.80 8.61 -7.94
CA ILE A 40 8.42 8.45 -6.53
C ILE A 40 7.27 7.44 -6.38
N SER A 41 6.25 7.50 -7.25
CA SER A 41 5.14 6.53 -7.26
C SER A 41 5.62 5.08 -7.47
N SER A 42 6.64 4.90 -8.31
CA SER A 42 7.27 3.59 -8.56
C SER A 42 8.04 3.11 -7.33
N CYS A 43 8.76 3.99 -6.63
CA CYS A 43 9.42 3.65 -5.37
C CYS A 43 8.41 3.22 -4.29
N ILE A 44 7.27 3.90 -4.16
CA ILE A 44 6.19 3.51 -3.23
C ILE A 44 5.69 2.09 -3.53
N TRP A 45 5.55 1.73 -4.81
CA TRP A 45 5.19 0.36 -5.22
C TRP A 45 6.24 -0.67 -4.78
N LYS A 46 7.53 -0.32 -4.85
CA LYS A 46 8.61 -1.20 -4.38
C LYS A 46 8.61 -1.39 -2.86
N ILE A 47 8.22 -0.37 -2.10
CA ILE A 47 8.02 -0.48 -0.65
C ILE A 47 6.90 -1.48 -0.33
N THR A 48 5.75 -1.35 -0.99
CA THR A 48 4.59 -2.22 -0.72
C THR A 48 4.75 -3.64 -1.24
N GLU A 49 5.57 -3.87 -2.26
CA GLU A 49 5.92 -5.19 -2.78
C GLU A 49 7.19 -5.80 -2.17
N ALA A 50 7.74 -5.21 -1.09
CA ALA A 50 8.98 -5.68 -0.47
C ALA A 50 8.94 -7.16 -0.02
N ASP A 51 7.75 -7.66 0.31
CA ASP A 51 7.52 -9.07 0.65
C ASP A 51 7.06 -9.93 -0.54
N GLY A 52 6.80 -9.32 -1.70
CA GLY A 52 6.25 -9.93 -2.90
C GLY A 52 4.79 -9.51 -3.15
N LYS A 53 4.41 -9.41 -4.42
CA LYS A 53 3.12 -8.83 -4.87
C LYS A 53 1.87 -9.40 -4.19
N HIS A 54 1.85 -10.70 -3.89
CA HIS A 54 0.73 -11.38 -3.24
C HIS A 54 1.02 -11.85 -1.80
N ASN A 55 2.22 -11.58 -1.28
CA ASN A 55 2.64 -11.96 0.06
C ASN A 55 2.56 -10.74 1.00
N THR A 56 1.36 -10.15 1.09
CA THR A 56 1.10 -9.00 1.95
C THR A 56 0.68 -9.46 3.34
N ARG A 57 1.11 -8.73 4.38
CA ARG A 57 0.68 -8.95 5.76
C ARG A 57 -0.84 -8.81 5.93
N TYR A 58 -1.42 -7.79 5.30
CA TYR A 58 -2.85 -7.51 5.40
C TYR A 58 -3.60 -8.11 4.21
N ARG A 59 -4.77 -8.70 4.49
CA ARG A 59 -5.66 -9.28 3.49
C ARG A 59 -7.11 -9.06 3.87
N SER A 60 -8.01 -8.84 2.91
CA SER A 60 -9.44 -8.95 3.17
C SER A 60 -9.84 -10.42 3.43
N TYR A 61 -10.90 -10.64 4.19
CA TYR A 61 -11.40 -12.01 4.41
C TYR A 61 -11.77 -12.72 3.11
N ARG A 62 -12.32 -11.97 2.13
CA ARG A 62 -12.68 -12.52 0.82
C ARG A 62 -11.45 -12.93 0.02
N SER A 63 -10.35 -12.19 0.13
CA SER A 63 -9.12 -12.51 -0.61
C SER A 63 -8.42 -13.77 -0.11
N LEU A 64 -8.69 -14.20 1.12
CA LEU A 64 -8.16 -15.47 1.67
C LEU A 64 -8.66 -16.71 0.91
N ARG A 65 -9.84 -16.63 0.28
CA ARG A 65 -10.48 -17.75 -0.43
C ARG A 65 -10.57 -17.54 -1.94
N ALA A 66 -10.11 -16.40 -2.44
CA ALA A 66 -10.23 -16.05 -3.85
C ALA A 66 -9.10 -16.68 -4.69
N ALA A 67 -9.41 -17.01 -5.94
CA ALA A 67 -8.40 -17.44 -6.90
C ALA A 67 -7.37 -16.32 -7.15
N LYS A 68 -6.12 -16.68 -7.41
CA LYS A 68 -5.01 -15.72 -7.63
C LYS A 68 -5.32 -14.63 -8.66
N LYS A 69 -6.03 -14.97 -9.74
CA LYS A 69 -6.44 -14.03 -10.80
C LYS A 69 -7.39 -12.92 -10.32
N GLU A 70 -8.13 -13.18 -9.25
CA GLU A 70 -9.06 -12.23 -8.63
C GLU A 70 -8.40 -11.32 -7.59
N LEU A 71 -7.16 -11.62 -7.20
CA LEU A 71 -6.44 -10.86 -6.19
C LEU A 71 -5.93 -9.54 -6.76
N ARG A 72 -6.00 -8.48 -5.96
CA ARG A 72 -5.50 -7.15 -6.27
C ARG A 72 -4.65 -6.65 -5.12
N HIS A 73 -3.48 -6.12 -5.47
CA HIS A 73 -2.58 -5.47 -4.56
C HIS A 73 -3.06 -4.03 -4.37
N GLU A 74 -3.73 -3.77 -3.26
CA GLU A 74 -4.27 -2.45 -2.96
C GLU A 74 -3.35 -1.67 -2.02
N HIS A 75 -3.16 -0.39 -2.33
CA HIS A 75 -2.46 0.52 -1.45
C HIS A 75 -3.44 1.07 -0.44
N VAL A 76 -3.20 0.80 0.85
CA VAL A 76 -4.08 1.24 1.94
C VAL A 76 -4.18 2.77 1.94
N PHE A 77 -3.02 3.44 1.94
CA PHE A 77 -2.93 4.85 1.60
C PHE A 77 -2.61 4.98 0.11
N GLU A 78 -3.46 5.69 -0.62
CA GLU A 78 -3.33 5.84 -2.07
C GLU A 78 -1.98 6.40 -2.47
N ARG A 79 -1.31 5.75 -3.44
CA ARG A 79 0.00 6.21 -3.92
C ARG A 79 0.02 7.67 -4.32
N LYS A 80 -1.03 8.14 -5.03
CA LYS A 80 -1.14 9.54 -5.46
C LYS A 80 -1.05 10.50 -4.25
N LYS A 81 -1.80 10.22 -3.17
CA LYS A 81 -1.79 11.02 -1.95
C LYS A 81 -0.42 10.98 -1.26
N LEU A 82 0.22 9.82 -1.20
CA LEU A 82 1.57 9.69 -0.63
C LEU A 82 2.63 10.47 -1.44
N VAL A 83 2.58 10.44 -2.77
CA VAL A 83 3.47 11.23 -3.64
C VAL A 83 3.27 12.72 -3.39
N GLU A 84 2.02 13.18 -3.31
CA GLU A 84 1.69 14.57 -3.02
C GLU A 84 2.16 15.00 -1.62
N GLU A 85 2.00 14.14 -0.62
CA GLU A 85 2.45 14.39 0.75
C GLU A 85 3.98 14.48 0.83
N ILE A 86 4.71 13.59 0.14
CA ILE A 86 6.18 13.58 0.05
C ILE A 86 6.69 14.88 -0.56
N LEU A 87 6.12 15.31 -1.70
CA LEU A 87 6.57 16.51 -2.39
C LEU A 87 6.27 17.80 -1.62
N LYS A 88 5.21 17.80 -0.80
CA LYS A 88 4.87 18.95 0.06
C LYS A 88 5.68 19.00 1.34
N ASN A 89 6.16 17.86 1.83
CA ASN A 89 6.82 17.74 3.14
C ASN A 89 8.10 16.90 3.03
N PRO A 90 9.13 17.40 2.32
CA PRO A 90 10.36 16.65 2.04
C PRO A 90 11.11 16.23 3.32
N ASP A 91 11.02 17.00 4.40
CA ASP A 91 11.65 16.66 5.69
C ASP A 91 10.98 15.48 6.40
N ASN A 92 9.79 15.08 5.96
CA ASN A 92 8.98 14.02 6.59
C ASN A 92 8.94 12.71 5.77
N ILE A 93 9.82 12.53 4.78
CA ILE A 93 9.79 11.35 3.87
C ILE A 93 9.76 10.02 4.65
N ASP A 94 10.59 9.85 5.68
CA ASP A 94 10.64 8.60 6.47
C ASP A 94 9.32 8.34 7.21
N LYS A 95 8.64 9.39 7.68
CA LYS A 95 7.34 9.27 8.36
C LYS A 95 6.23 8.94 7.35
N ILE A 96 6.26 9.56 6.17
CA ILE A 96 5.24 9.38 5.14
C ILE A 96 5.34 7.98 4.51
N THR A 97 6.56 7.52 4.22
CA THR A 97 6.79 6.20 3.61
C THR A 97 6.37 5.04 4.53
N LYS A 98 6.35 5.22 5.86
CA LYS A 98 5.75 4.25 6.80
C LYS A 98 4.25 4.00 6.56
N LYS A 99 3.54 4.93 5.90
CA LYS A 99 2.13 4.77 5.51
C LYS A 99 1.97 3.93 4.23
N ALA A 100 3.05 3.63 3.49
CA ALA A 100 3.02 2.80 2.30
C ALA A 100 2.78 1.32 2.68
N ILE A 101 1.51 1.01 2.93
CA ILE A 101 1.04 -0.31 3.35
C ILE A 101 0.20 -0.90 2.22
N ALA A 102 0.40 -2.20 1.96
CA ALA A 102 -0.44 -2.95 1.04
C ALA A 102 -1.39 -3.91 1.74
N CYS A 103 -2.55 -4.08 1.13
CA CYS A 103 -3.54 -5.07 1.48
C CYS A 103 -3.94 -5.87 0.23
N LEU A 104 -4.01 -7.19 0.34
CA LEU A 104 -4.56 -8.01 -0.72
C LEU A 104 -6.07 -8.06 -0.62
N VAL A 105 -6.74 -7.60 -1.66
CA VAL A 105 -8.20 -7.57 -1.77
C VAL A 105 -8.63 -8.31 -3.04
N THR A 106 -9.92 -8.55 -3.20
CA THR A 106 -10.48 -9.06 -4.46
C THR A 106 -10.68 -7.94 -5.48
N LYS A 107 -10.83 -8.29 -6.77
CA LYS A 107 -11.14 -7.34 -7.85
C LYS A 107 -12.38 -6.49 -7.55
N ASN A 108 -13.42 -7.10 -6.98
CA ASN A 108 -14.65 -6.40 -6.61
C ASN A 108 -14.44 -5.44 -5.44
N GLU A 109 -13.68 -5.84 -4.42
CA GLU A 109 -13.33 -4.98 -3.29
C GLU A 109 -12.46 -3.79 -3.72
N HIS A 110 -11.50 -4.01 -4.60
CA HIS A 110 -10.69 -2.93 -5.19
C HIS A 110 -11.57 -1.90 -5.92
N LYS A 111 -12.56 -2.35 -6.69
CA LYS A 111 -13.54 -1.47 -7.35
C LYS A 111 -14.34 -0.65 -6.31
N LYS A 112 -14.87 -1.29 -5.26
CA LYS A 112 -15.59 -0.61 -4.17
C LYS A 112 -14.74 0.47 -3.49
N LEU A 113 -13.48 0.17 -3.21
CA LEU A 113 -12.54 1.13 -2.61
C LEU A 113 -12.30 2.33 -3.52
N SER A 114 -12.24 2.10 -4.83
CA SER A 114 -12.14 3.17 -5.82
C SER A 114 -13.41 4.04 -5.78
N GLU A 115 -14.59 3.44 -5.77
CA GLU A 115 -15.87 4.18 -5.67
C GLU A 115 -15.98 4.99 -4.37
N VAL A 116 -15.59 4.42 -3.22
CA VAL A 116 -15.55 5.12 -1.93
C VAL A 116 -14.65 6.35 -2.00
N SER A 117 -13.48 6.22 -2.62
CA SER A 117 -12.49 7.30 -2.73
C SER A 117 -12.97 8.42 -3.65
N HIS A 118 -13.65 8.09 -4.75
CA HIS A 118 -14.26 9.09 -5.62
C HIS A 118 -15.39 9.84 -4.92
N LYS A 119 -16.25 9.14 -4.18
CA LYS A 119 -17.39 9.75 -3.46
C LYS A 119 -16.95 10.51 -2.21
N ASN A 120 -15.84 10.11 -1.58
CA ASN A 120 -15.37 10.65 -0.31
C ASN A 120 -13.85 10.89 -0.37
N PRO A 121 -13.36 11.88 -1.14
CA PRO A 121 -11.93 12.07 -1.39
C PRO A 121 -11.10 12.37 -0.13
N LYS A 122 -11.74 12.83 0.95
CA LYS A 122 -11.11 13.07 2.26
C LYS A 122 -10.80 11.77 3.01
N LEU A 123 -11.53 10.68 2.76
CA LEU A 123 -11.24 9.39 3.42
C LEU A 123 -9.91 8.82 2.91
N VAL A 124 -9.10 8.32 3.83
CA VAL A 124 -7.78 7.77 3.54
C VAL A 124 -7.50 6.53 4.37
N GLY A 125 -6.53 5.73 3.92
CA GLY A 125 -6.06 4.60 4.70
C GLY A 125 -7.17 3.57 4.95
N TRP A 126 -7.25 3.11 6.20
CA TRP A 126 -8.22 2.10 6.64
C TRP A 126 -9.66 2.62 6.70
N GLU A 127 -9.89 3.92 6.82
CA GLU A 127 -11.25 4.50 6.83
C GLU A 127 -12.02 4.19 5.55
N ARG A 128 -11.31 4.11 4.41
CA ARG A 128 -11.90 3.68 3.14
C ARG A 128 -12.41 2.25 3.18
N TYR A 129 -11.71 1.37 3.90
CA TYR A 129 -12.07 -0.05 4.02
C TYR A 129 -13.29 -0.23 4.91
N ASP A 130 -13.33 0.51 6.03
CA ASP A 130 -14.50 0.58 6.91
C ASP A 130 -15.74 1.07 6.14
N LYS A 131 -15.61 2.20 5.43
CA LYS A 131 -16.69 2.75 4.59
C LYS A 131 -17.14 1.80 3.47
N ALA A 132 -16.25 0.95 2.96
CA ALA A 132 -16.55 -0.06 1.94
C ALA A 132 -17.08 -1.38 2.54
N HIS A 133 -17.17 -1.49 3.87
CA HIS A 133 -17.49 -2.69 4.62
C HIS A 133 -16.58 -3.88 4.27
N ILE A 134 -15.27 -3.63 4.16
CA ILE A 134 -14.25 -4.64 3.85
C ILE A 134 -13.50 -4.99 5.13
N LYS A 135 -13.78 -6.18 5.67
CA LYS A 135 -13.08 -6.71 6.85
C LYS A 135 -11.67 -7.17 6.49
N ILE A 136 -10.70 -6.81 7.32
CA ILE A 136 -9.27 -7.09 7.13
C ILE A 136 -8.76 -8.07 8.18
N CYS A 137 -7.88 -8.97 7.75
CA CYS A 137 -7.13 -9.91 8.58
C CYS A 137 -5.64 -9.53 8.53
N ASP A 138 -5.00 -9.47 9.69
CA ASP A 138 -3.55 -9.31 9.85
C ASP A 138 -2.89 -10.69 9.99
N LEU A 139 -2.13 -11.10 8.98
CA LEU A 139 -1.49 -12.43 8.94
C LEU A 139 -0.21 -12.54 9.78
N LYS A 140 0.27 -11.44 10.38
CA LYS A 140 1.38 -11.49 11.37
C LYS A 140 0.87 -11.84 12.76
N LYS A 141 -0.35 -11.39 13.09
CA LYS A 141 -1.06 -11.69 14.33
C LYS A 141 -2.50 -12.00 13.92
N PRO A 142 -2.85 -13.26 13.61
CA PRO A 142 -4.22 -13.63 13.24
C PRO A 142 -5.14 -13.39 14.46
N LYS A 143 -5.55 -12.15 14.62
CA LYS A 143 -6.58 -11.64 15.53
C LYS A 143 -7.40 -10.68 14.67
N ASP A 144 -8.71 -10.75 14.83
CA ASP A 144 -9.64 -9.91 14.08
C ASP A 144 -9.32 -8.44 14.34
N TYR A 145 -9.06 -7.67 13.29
CA TYR A 145 -9.14 -6.21 13.39
C TYR A 145 -10.63 -5.89 13.39
N LYS A 146 -11.14 -5.47 14.55
CA LYS A 146 -12.54 -5.03 14.73
C LYS A 146 -12.79 -3.75 13.97
#